data_AF-A0A9E6XXB6-F1
#
_entry.id   AF-A0A9E6XXB6-F1
#
_cell.length_a   1.000
_cell.length_b   1.000
_cell.length_c   1.000
_cell.angle_alpha   90.00
_cell.angle_beta   90.00
_cell.angle_gamma   90.00
#
_symmetry.space_group_name_H-M   'P 1'
#
loop_
_entity.id
_entity.type
_entity.pdbx_description
1 polymer ?
#
loop_
_entity_poly.entity_id
_entity_poly.type
_entity_poly.pdbx_seq_one_letter_code
_entity_poly.pdbx_strand_id
1 'polypeptide(L)'
;MRPDWLGSPQHFVAGVLLALAVGALGYRMRLGPPWLVATIAVMATVTAETLVELFEYPVLHPERHMTNPYFDTIADLANTLAGALIGGAIVLAWPRFSRRRL
;
A
#
# COMPACT_ATOMS: atom_id res chain seq x y z
N MET A 1 -16.16 15.62 -18.24
CA MET A 1 -15.00 14.77 -17.86
C MET A 1 -15.56 13.59 -17.07
N ARG A 2 -15.15 12.35 -17.38
CA ARG A 2 -15.59 11.16 -16.65
C ARG A 2 -14.61 10.89 -15.49
N PRO A 3 -15.05 10.35 -14.35
CA PRO A 3 -14.13 9.99 -13.28
C PRO A 3 -13.22 8.86 -13.73
N ASP A 4 -11.92 8.98 -13.43
CA ASP A 4 -11.01 7.84 -13.52
C ASP A 4 -11.17 7.00 -12.25
N TRP A 5 -11.66 5.79 -12.44
CA TRP A 5 -11.93 4.84 -11.35
C TRP A 5 -10.88 3.74 -11.28
N LEU A 6 -10.03 3.65 -12.30
CA LEU A 6 -9.03 2.59 -12.38
C LEU A 6 -7.75 3.00 -11.63
N GLY A 7 -7.58 4.29 -11.33
CA GLY A 7 -6.37 4.85 -10.77
C GLY A 7 -5.16 4.56 -11.66
N SER A 8 -3.96 4.83 -11.16
CA SER A 8 -2.76 4.48 -11.90
C SER A 8 -2.20 3.10 -11.50
N PRO A 9 -1.67 2.31 -12.47
CA PRO A 9 -0.96 1.07 -12.17
C PRO A 9 0.26 1.26 -11.25
N GLN A 10 0.81 2.48 -11.19
CA GLN A 10 1.99 2.75 -10.37
C GLN A 10 1.67 2.64 -8.87
N HIS A 11 0.47 3.03 -8.44
CA HIS A 11 0.02 2.93 -7.05
C HIS A 11 -0.11 1.46 -6.60
N PHE A 12 -0.66 0.60 -7.46
CA PHE A 12 -0.71 -0.84 -7.20
C PHE A 12 0.70 -1.44 -7.03
N VAL A 13 1.60 -1.17 -7.99
CA VAL A 13 2.96 -1.71 -7.96
C VAL A 13 3.74 -1.15 -6.75
N ALA A 14 3.61 0.14 -6.47
CA ALA A 14 4.20 0.78 -5.28
C ALA A 14 3.70 0.12 -4.00
N GLY A 15 2.38 -0.14 -3.89
CA GLY A 15 1.77 -0.85 -2.77
C GLY A 15 2.36 -2.24 -2.55
N VAL A 16 2.53 -3.04 -3.62
CA VAL A 16 3.18 -4.36 -3.53
C VAL A 16 4.61 -4.23 -3.01
N LEU A 17 5.42 -3.38 -3.64
CA LEU A 17 6.84 -3.25 -3.34
C LEU A 17 7.09 -2.70 -1.93
N LEU A 18 6.32 -1.71 -1.51
CA LEU A 18 6.46 -1.11 -0.17
C LEU A 18 6.05 -2.10 0.91
N ALA A 19 4.95 -2.84 0.74
CA ALA A 19 4.54 -3.88 1.68
C ALA A 19 5.61 -4.99 1.79
N LEU A 20 6.21 -5.41 0.68
CA LEU A 20 7.33 -6.36 0.69
C LEU A 20 8.55 -5.80 1.45
N ALA A 21 8.91 -4.54 1.24
CA ALA A 21 10.04 -3.90 1.90
C ALA A 21 9.82 -3.79 3.43
N VAL A 22 8.64 -3.32 3.85
CA VAL A 22 8.27 -3.23 5.27
C VAL A 22 8.21 -4.62 5.90
N GLY A 23 7.63 -5.60 5.22
CA GLY A 23 7.59 -6.99 5.70
C GLY A 23 8.99 -7.59 5.87
N ALA A 24 9.87 -7.39 4.89
CA ALA A 24 11.26 -7.84 4.96
C ALA A 24 12.02 -7.21 6.13
N LEU A 25 11.82 -5.90 6.37
CA LEU A 25 12.38 -5.20 7.51
C LEU A 25 11.83 -5.72 8.84
N GLY A 26 10.51 -5.88 8.95
CA GLY A 26 9.86 -6.40 10.16
C GLY A 26 10.35 -7.80 10.54
N TYR A 27 10.63 -8.64 9.54
CA TYR A 27 11.26 -9.94 9.78
C TYR A 27 12.72 -9.85 10.20
N ARG A 28 13.50 -8.96 9.57
CA ARG A 28 14.89 -8.70 10.00
C ARG A 28 14.94 -8.25 11.46
N MET A 29 13.95 -7.46 11.89
CA MET A 29 13.81 -6.95 13.25
C MET A 29 13.14 -7.94 14.23
N ARG A 30 12.64 -9.09 13.74
CA ARG A 30 11.94 -10.10 14.55
C ARG A 30 10.71 -9.54 15.29
N LEU A 31 9.93 -8.68 14.64
CA LEU A 31 8.79 -7.97 15.25
C LEU A 31 7.64 -8.88 15.74
N GLY A 32 7.66 -10.17 15.41
CA GLY A 32 6.72 -11.13 15.97
C GLY A 32 6.27 -12.19 14.95
N PRO A 33 5.06 -12.74 15.11
CA PRO A 33 4.55 -13.77 14.23
C PRO A 33 4.29 -13.25 12.80
N PRO A 34 4.25 -14.13 11.78
CA PRO A 34 4.17 -13.71 10.38
C PRO A 34 2.94 -12.88 10.03
N TRP A 35 1.80 -13.19 10.63
CA TRP A 35 0.56 -12.44 10.42
C TRP A 35 0.70 -11.00 10.91
N LEU A 36 1.37 -10.77 12.04
CA LEU A 36 1.57 -9.43 12.59
C LEU A 36 2.44 -8.59 11.66
N VAL A 37 3.53 -9.18 11.14
CA VAL A 37 4.41 -8.50 10.19
C VAL A 37 3.68 -8.18 8.88
N ALA A 38 2.85 -9.10 8.37
CA ALA A 38 2.03 -8.85 7.19
C ALA A 38 1.00 -7.73 7.43
N THR A 39 0.32 -7.71 8.57
CA THR A 39 -0.60 -6.64 8.95
C THR A 39 0.12 -5.29 9.05
N ILE A 40 1.27 -5.24 9.71
CA ILE A 40 2.07 -4.01 9.82
C ILE A 40 2.50 -3.53 8.43
N ALA A 41 2.94 -4.44 7.55
CA ALA A 41 3.33 -4.10 6.19
C ALA A 41 2.19 -3.45 5.38
N VAL A 42 0.99 -4.03 5.43
CA VAL A 42 -0.20 -3.48 4.77
C VAL A 42 -0.55 -2.11 5.35
N MET A 43 -0.67 -2.00 6.67
CA MET A 43 -1.08 -0.76 7.34
C MET A 43 -0.07 0.37 7.13
N ALA A 44 1.23 0.07 7.21
CA ALA A 44 2.28 1.06 6.97
C ALA A 44 2.26 1.56 5.52
N THR A 45 2.03 0.66 4.56
CA THR A 45 1.95 1.01 3.13
C THR A 45 0.76 1.92 2.85
N VAL A 46 -0.44 1.57 3.33
CA VAL A 46 -1.64 2.40 3.14
C VAL A 46 -1.51 3.74 3.85
N THR A 47 -0.91 3.77 5.05
CA THR A 47 -0.64 5.02 5.77
C THR A 47 0.32 5.91 4.99
N ALA A 48 1.41 5.35 4.46
CA ALA A 48 2.38 6.09 3.66
C ALA A 48 1.72 6.70 2.42
N GLU A 49 0.90 5.93 1.72
CA GLU A 49 0.18 6.42 0.55
C GLU A 49 -0.83 7.52 0.89
N THR A 50 -1.58 7.35 1.98
CA THR A 50 -2.52 8.38 2.46
C THR A 50 -1.80 9.70 2.71
N LEU A 51 -0.56 9.66 3.22
CA LEU A 51 0.25 10.85 3.40
C LEU A 51 0.70 11.44 2.06
N VAL A 52 1.13 10.63 1.10
CA VAL A 52 1.52 11.08 -0.25
C VAL A 52 0.34 11.80 -0.92
N GLU A 53 -0.81 11.17 -0.97
CA GLU A 53 -2.04 11.72 -1.57
C GLU A 53 -2.49 13.02 -0.89
N LEU A 54 -2.35 13.13 0.43
CA LEU A 54 -2.67 14.35 1.17
C LEU A 54 -1.82 15.55 0.71
N PHE A 55 -0.60 15.31 0.25
CA PHE A 55 0.27 16.33 -0.31
C PHE A 55 0.08 16.50 -1.83
N GLU A 56 -0.15 15.42 -2.57
CA GLU A 56 -0.29 15.45 -4.02
C GLU A 56 -1.59 16.16 -4.45
N TYR A 57 -2.71 15.88 -3.77
CA TYR A 57 -4.01 16.48 -4.05
C TYR A 57 -3.98 18.02 -4.12
N PRO A 58 -3.49 18.77 -3.11
CA PRO A 58 -3.43 20.23 -3.19
C PRO A 58 -2.37 20.76 -4.16
N VAL A 59 -1.28 20.02 -4.40
CA VAL A 59 -0.20 20.44 -5.30
C VAL A 59 -0.60 20.32 -6.76
N LEU A 60 -1.28 19.24 -7.15
CA LEU A 60 -1.74 19.02 -8.52
C LEU A 60 -3.04 19.75 -8.84
N HIS A 61 -3.82 20.11 -7.82
CA HIS A 61 -5.11 20.78 -7.98
C HIS A 61 -5.25 22.08 -7.16
N PRO A 62 -4.35 23.05 -7.35
CA PRO A 62 -4.34 24.28 -6.54
C PRO A 62 -5.57 25.19 -6.75
N GLU A 63 -6.31 24.97 -7.85
CA GLU A 63 -7.30 25.93 -8.35
C GLU A 63 -8.77 25.43 -8.27
N ARG A 64 -9.08 24.25 -7.71
CA ARG A 64 -10.36 23.58 -8.03
C ARG A 64 -11.10 22.88 -6.88
N HIS A 65 -12.29 23.38 -6.58
CA HIS A 65 -13.41 22.67 -5.93
C HIS A 65 -14.09 21.63 -6.85
N MET A 66 -13.32 20.93 -7.69
CA MET A 66 -13.89 19.95 -8.62
C MET A 66 -13.96 18.57 -7.96
N THR A 67 -15.02 17.82 -8.26
CA THR A 67 -15.25 16.46 -7.75
C THR A 67 -14.35 15.40 -8.39
N ASN A 68 -13.77 15.68 -9.56
CA ASN A 68 -12.97 14.69 -10.32
C ASN A 68 -11.65 14.29 -9.65
N PRO A 69 -10.82 15.23 -9.15
CA PRO A 69 -9.58 14.91 -8.41
C PRO A 69 -9.80 14.04 -7.19
N TYR A 70 -10.94 14.19 -6.53
CA TYR A 70 -11.28 13.41 -5.35
C TYR A 70 -11.48 11.92 -5.68
N PHE A 71 -12.05 11.62 -6.85
CA PHE A 71 -12.21 10.23 -7.30
C PHE A 71 -10.88 9.59 -7.67
N ASP A 72 -9.93 10.37 -8.21
CA ASP A 72 -8.59 9.91 -8.58
C ASP A 72 -7.81 9.47 -7.34
N THR A 73 -7.72 10.34 -6.32
CA THR A 73 -7.10 10.00 -5.03
C THR A 73 -7.74 8.77 -4.37
N ILE A 74 -9.06 8.61 -4.45
CA ILE A 74 -9.72 7.39 -3.93
C ILE A 74 -9.28 6.15 -4.73
N ALA A 75 -9.23 6.25 -6.06
CA ALA A 75 -8.83 5.15 -6.91
C ALA A 75 -7.36 4.76 -6.67
N ASP A 76 -6.49 5.73 -6.48
CA ASP A 76 -5.07 5.52 -6.18
C ASP A 76 -4.87 4.87 -4.80
N LEU A 77 -5.57 5.35 -3.77
CA LEU A 77 -5.58 4.69 -2.44
C LEU A 77 -6.10 3.25 -2.50
N ALA A 78 -7.15 3.00 -3.30
CA ALA A 78 -7.70 1.66 -3.47
C ALA A 78 -6.72 0.73 -4.20
N ASN A 79 -6.03 1.22 -5.22
CA ASN A 79 -4.98 0.49 -5.93
C ASN A 79 -3.80 0.16 -5.01
N THR A 80 -3.34 1.13 -4.23
CA THR A 80 -2.26 0.90 -3.28
C THR A 80 -2.66 -0.08 -2.19
N LEU A 81 -3.90 -0.02 -1.67
CA LEU A 81 -4.42 -1.03 -0.75
C LEU A 81 -4.42 -2.43 -1.39
N ALA A 82 -4.93 -2.56 -2.62
CA ALA A 82 -4.95 -3.84 -3.33
C ALA A 82 -3.52 -4.40 -3.53
N GLY A 83 -2.58 -3.56 -3.96
CA GLY A 83 -1.17 -3.91 -4.08
C GLY A 83 -0.56 -4.32 -2.75
N ALA A 84 -0.81 -3.55 -1.69
CA ALA A 84 -0.34 -3.83 -0.34
C ALA A 84 -0.87 -5.17 0.18
N LEU A 85 -2.12 -5.52 -0.09
CA LEU A 85 -2.71 -6.81 0.29
C LEU A 85 -2.01 -7.97 -0.42
N ILE A 86 -1.69 -7.84 -1.71
CA ILE A 86 -0.89 -8.85 -2.44
C ILE A 86 0.52 -8.96 -1.84
N GLY A 87 1.18 -7.83 -1.58
CA GLY A 87 2.48 -7.80 -0.90
C GLY A 87 2.43 -8.46 0.49
N GLY A 88 1.41 -8.17 1.28
CA GLY A 88 1.15 -8.76 2.59
C GLY A 88 0.90 -10.27 2.52
N ALA A 89 0.17 -10.75 1.51
CA ALA A 89 -0.02 -12.18 1.28
C ALA A 89 1.31 -12.89 0.95
N ILE A 90 2.17 -12.26 0.14
CA ILE A 90 3.52 -12.77 -0.16
C ILE A 90 4.39 -12.79 1.10
N VAL A 91 4.35 -11.73 1.91
CA VAL A 91 5.03 -11.64 3.21
C VAL A 91 4.60 -12.81 4.10
N LEU A 92 3.29 -13.05 4.22
CA LEU A 92 2.72 -14.13 5.02
C LEU A 92 3.16 -15.53 4.55
N ALA A 93 3.23 -15.75 3.23
CA ALA A 93 3.55 -17.04 2.62
C ALA A 93 5.05 -17.33 2.45
N TRP A 94 5.93 -16.41 2.89
CA TRP A 94 7.34 -16.45 2.53
C TRP A 94 8.05 -17.76 3.01
N PRO A 95 8.89 -18.45 2.20
CA PRO A 95 9.37 -19.81 2.52
C PRO A 95 10.33 -19.93 3.72
N ARG A 96 10.99 -18.84 4.12
CA ARG A 96 11.76 -18.79 5.38
C ARG A 96 10.89 -19.08 6.63
N PHE A 97 9.57 -19.13 6.47
CA PHE A 97 8.59 -19.27 7.54
C PHE A 97 8.09 -20.70 7.81
N SER A 98 8.20 -21.65 6.88
CA SER A 98 7.73 -23.03 7.10
C SER A 98 8.72 -23.89 7.90
N ARG A 99 9.98 -23.46 8.03
CA ARG A 99 11.06 -24.24 8.66
C ARG A 99 11.27 -23.98 10.16
N ARG A 100 10.44 -23.15 10.79
CA ARG A 100 10.47 -22.89 12.25
C ARG A 100 9.27 -23.46 13.02
N ARG A 101 8.44 -24.27 12.36
CA ARG A 101 7.40 -25.07 13.02
C ARG A 101 7.69 -26.56 12.86
N LEU A 102 8.71 -27.05 13.56
CA LEU A 102 8.80 -28.41 14.10
C LEU A 102 9.75 -28.35 15.30
#